data_AF-A0A7R9MKW7-F1
#
_entry.id   AF-A0A7R9MKW7-F1
#
_cell.length_a   1.000
_cell.length_b   1.000
_cell.length_c   1.000
_cell.angle_alpha   90.00
_cell.angle_beta   90.00
_cell.angle_gamma   90.00
#
_symmetry.space_group_name_H-M   'P 1'
#
loop_
_entity.id
_entity.type
_entity.pdbx_description
1 polymer ?
#
loop_
_entity_poly.entity_id
_entity_poly.type
_entity_poly.pdbx_seq_one_letter_code
_entity_poly.pdbx_strand_id
1 'polypeptide(L)' 'QGIGAKTNDPEFTDFIESEFLHEQVDDIKKLGDHVTNLKRVGPGLGEYLFDKQTLS' A
#
# COMPACT_ATOMS: atom_id res chain seq x y z
N GLN A 1 1.35 20.33 7.73
CA GLN A 1 2.11 20.69 6.51
C GLN A 1 3.40 19.89 6.49
N GLY A 2 3.71 19.26 5.34
CA GLY A 2 4.94 18.50 5.12
C GLY A 2 6.18 19.40 5.19
N ILE A 3 7.37 18.78 5.24
CA ILE A 3 8.63 19.53 5.38
C ILE A 3 8.82 20.49 4.19
N GLY A 4 8.53 20.06 2.96
CA GLY A 4 8.59 20.91 1.76
C GLY A 4 7.72 22.17 1.84
N ALA A 5 6.47 22.02 2.31
CA ALA A 5 5.59 23.17 2.53
C ALA A 5 6.10 24.13 3.61
N LYS A 6 6.77 23.63 4.67
CA LYS A 6 7.35 24.48 5.74
C LYS A 6 8.60 25.23 5.27
N THR A 7 9.36 24.65 4.33
CA THR A 7 10.54 25.27 3.73
C THR A 7 10.23 26.06 2.46
N ASN A 8 8.95 26.12 2.06
CA ASN A 8 8.47 26.76 0.84
C ASN A 8 9.14 26.20 -0.42
N ASP A 9 9.33 24.88 -0.46
CA ASP A 9 9.91 24.12 -1.56
C ASP A 9 8.81 23.35 -2.31
N PRO A 10 8.25 23.95 -3.39
CA PRO A 10 7.17 23.35 -4.16
C PRO A 10 7.63 22.16 -4.99
N GLU A 11 8.89 22.15 -5.46
CA GLU A 11 9.42 21.05 -6.28
C GLU A 11 9.61 19.79 -5.43
N PHE A 12 10.20 19.94 -4.24
CA PHE A 12 10.33 18.81 -3.32
C PHE A 12 8.97 18.28 -2.86
N THR A 13 7.97 19.16 -2.70
CA THR A 13 6.61 18.73 -2.34
C THR A 13 5.96 17.92 -3.46
N ASP A 14 6.05 18.42 -4.70
CA ASP A 14 5.51 17.75 -5.89
C ASP A 14 6.18 16.37 -6.12
N PHE A 15 7.52 16.31 -6.02
CA PHE A 15 8.28 15.07 -6.15
C PHE A 15 7.85 14.00 -5.13
N ILE A 16 7.66 14.37 -3.86
CA ILE A 16 7.23 13.42 -2.83
C ILE A 16 5.78 12.97 -3.08
N GLU A 17 4.90 13.88 -3.50
CA GLU A 17 3.51 13.57 -3.80
C GLU A 17 3.36 12.65 -5.02
N SER A 18 4.08 12.92 -6.12
CA SER A 18 3.97 12.15 -7.36
C SER A 18 4.66 10.80 -7.28
N GLU A 19 5.87 10.73 -6.72
CA GLU A 19 6.71 9.53 -6.79
C GLU A 19 6.50 8.58 -5.63
N PHE A 20 5.95 9.02 -4.49
CA PHE A 20 5.91 8.17 -3.28
C PHE A 20 4.55 8.13 -2.61
N LEU A 21 3.91 9.28 -2.36
CA LEU A 21 2.71 9.29 -1.51
C LEU A 21 1.52 8.59 -2.16
N HIS A 22 1.37 8.68 -3.48
CA HIS A 22 0.29 7.99 -4.17
C HIS A 22 0.48 6.46 -4.15
N GLU A 23 1.67 5.99 -4.53
CA GLU A 23 2.04 4.57 -4.50
C GLU A 23 1.86 3.96 -3.11
N GLN A 24 2.30 4.68 -2.07
CA GLN A 24 2.18 4.19 -0.69
C GLN A 24 0.72 4.02 -0.23
N VAL A 25 -0.20 4.88 -0.67
CA VAL A 25 -1.63 4.73 -0.34
C VAL A 25 -2.19 3.46 -0.98
N ASP A 26 -1.83 3.21 -2.24
CA ASP A 26 -2.27 2.02 -2.97
C ASP A 26 -1.67 0.74 -2.38
N ASP A 27 -0.40 0.76 -1.98
CA ASP A 27 0.26 -0.37 -1.34
C ASP A 27 -0.34 -0.70 0.04
N ILE A 28 -0.61 0.33 0.85
CA ILE A 28 -1.30 0.14 2.13
C ILE A 28 -2.67 -0.51 1.91
N LYS A 29 -3.42 -0.05 0.89
CA LYS A 29 -4.72 -0.64 0.55
C LYS A 29 -4.59 -2.10 0.12
N LYS A 30 -3.63 -2.40 -0.76
CA LYS A 30 -3.36 -3.76 -1.25
C LYS A 30 -3.02 -4.71 -0.11
N LEU A 31 -2.15 -4.29 0.81
CA LEU A 31 -1.81 -5.07 2.01
C LEU A 31 -3.02 -5.25 2.94
N GLY A 32 -3.83 -4.21 3.13
CA GLY A 32 -5.08 -4.28 3.89
C GLY A 32 -6.07 -5.30 3.31
N ASP A 33 -6.17 -5.36 1.98
CA ASP A 33 -7.00 -6.35 1.28
C ASP A 33 -6.45 -7.77 1.44
N HIS A 34 -5.13 -7.94 1.37
CA HIS A 34 -4.48 -9.23 1.63
C HIS A 34 -4.78 -9.73 3.04
N VAL A 35 -4.62 -8.88 4.06
CA VAL A 35 -4.95 -9.23 5.46
C VAL A 35 -6.43 -9.60 5.61
N THR A 36 -7.32 -8.84 4.99
CA THR A 36 -8.77 -9.11 5.06
C THR A 36 -9.13 -10.44 4.39
N ASN A 37 -8.54 -10.74 3.23
CA ASN A 37 -8.76 -11.99 2.53
C ASN A 37 -8.19 -13.19 3.28
N LEU A 38 -6.97 -13.09 3.83
CA LEU A 38 -6.37 -14.15 4.64
C LEU A 38 -7.23 -14.48 5.87
N LYS A 39 -7.74 -13.46 6.57
CA LYS A 39 -8.69 -13.66 7.69
C LYS A 39 -9.98 -14.37 7.26
N ARG A 40 -10.48 -14.10 6.05
CA ARG A 40 -11.72 -14.68 5.52
C ARG A 40 -11.56 -16.13 5.10
N VAL A 41 -10.44 -16.48 4.46
CA VAL A 41 -10.21 -17.84 3.95
C VAL A 41 -9.74 -18.81 5.05
N GLY A 42 -9.18 -18.29 6.14
CA GLY A 42 -8.73 -19.10 7.27
C GLY A 42 -7.44 -19.90 6.99
N PRO A 43 -6.90 -20.56 8.01
CA PRO A 43 -5.59 -21.22 7.93
C PRO A 43 -5.61 -22.48 7.05
N GLY A 44 -4.42 -22.89 6.58
CA GLY A 44 -4.24 -24.14 5.85
C GLY A 44 -4.63 -24.04 4.37
N LEU A 45 -5.74 -24.65 3.98
CA LEU A 45 -6.15 -24.65 2.56
C LEU A 45 -6.48 -23.23 2.06
N GLY A 46 -7.04 -22.38 2.92
CA GLY A 46 -7.35 -20.99 2.58
C GLY A 46 -6.10 -20.18 2.21
N GLU A 47 -5.05 -20.27 3.05
CA GLU A 47 -3.74 -19.65 2.80
C GLU A 47 -3.08 -20.18 1.53
N TYR A 48 -3.11 -21.50 1.32
CA TYR A 48 -2.57 -22.11 0.09
C TYR A 48 -3.26 -21.60 -1.18
N LEU A 49 -4.59 -21.48 -1.16
CA LEU A 49 -5.34 -20.95 -2.30
C LEU A 49 -5.09 -19.45 -2.49
N PHE A 50 -4.95 -18.68 -1.41
CA PHE A 50 -4.60 -17.27 -1.46
C PHE A 50 -3.22 -17.05 -2.11
N ASP A 51 -2.21 -17.84 -1.73
CA ASP A 51 -0.88 -17.85 -2.37
C ASP A 51 -1.00 -18.07 -3.88
N LYS A 52 -1.72 -19.11 -4.30
CA LYS A 52 -1.84 -19.49 -5.72
C LYS A 52 -2.65 -18.55 -6.59
N GLN A 53 -3.61 -17.83 -6.02
CA GLN A 53 -4.53 -17.01 -6.81
C GLN A 53 -4.26 -15.52 -6.72
N THR A 54 -3.58 -15.06 -5.67
CA THR A 54 -3.41 -13.62 -5.40
C THR A 54 -1.95 -13.18 -5.32
N LEU A 55 -1.03 -14.05 -4.88
CA LEU A 55 0.38 -13.70 -4.71
C LEU A 55 1.30 -14.29 -5.80
N SER A 56 0.77 -15.23 -6.60
CA SER A 56 1.46 -15.86 -7.72
C SER A 56 1.37 -15.05 -9.01
#